data_AF-A0A935HFI4-F1
#
_entry.id   AF-A0A935HFI4-F1
#
_cell.length_a   1.000
_cell.length_b   1.000
_cell.length_c   1.000
_cell.angle_alpha   90.00
_cell.angle_beta   90.00
_cell.angle_gamma   90.00
#
_symmetry.space_group_name_H-M   'P 1'
#
loop_
_entity.id
_entity.type
_entity.pdbx_description
1 polymer ?
#
loop_
_entity_poly.entity_id
_entity_poly.type
_entity_poly.pdbx_seq_one_letter_code
_entity_poly.pdbx_strand_id
1 'polypeptide(L)' 'MVKSTGQRFSLNMISAISNKGHLQFMLIEKFNGDVFIDFLQRMIRYSKQKIFYVTDGHPAHKTKN' A
#
# COMPACT_ATOMS: atom_id res chain seq x y z
N MET A 1 19.98 -26.90 23.55
CA MET A 1 20.19 -25.92 22.46
C MET A 1 19.01 -26.04 21.50
N VAL A 2 18.05 -25.10 21.54
CA VAL A 2 16.96 -25.07 20.57
C VAL A 2 17.51 -24.46 19.28
N LYS A 3 17.62 -25.26 18.22
CA LYS A 3 17.86 -24.73 16.87
C LYS A 3 16.60 -23.99 16.47
N SER A 4 16.68 -22.66 16.35
CA SER A 4 15.61 -21.86 15.76
C SER A 4 15.38 -22.32 14.33
N THR A 5 14.32 -23.09 14.10
CA THR A 5 13.73 -23.34 12.77
C THR A 5 12.72 -22.23 12.44
N GLY A 6 13.08 -20.97 12.70
CA GLY A 6 12.25 -19.83 12.34
C GLY A 6 12.48 -19.42 10.89
N GLN A 7 11.77 -20.04 9.94
CA GLN A 7 11.74 -19.56 8.56
C GLN A 7 11.02 -18.20 8.56
N ARG A 8 11.74 -17.13 8.22
CA ARG A 8 11.17 -15.78 8.11
C ARG A 8 10.41 -15.67 6.79
N PHE A 9 9.09 -15.55 6.87
CA PHE A 9 8.27 -15.16 5.74
C PHE A 9 8.09 -13.64 5.79
N SER A 10 8.40 -12.95 4.69
CA SER A 10 8.17 -11.51 4.53
C SER A 10 7.00 -11.29 3.58
N LEU A 11 6.08 -10.41 3.97
CA LEU A 11 4.99 -9.94 3.14
C LEU A 11 5.05 -8.42 3.10
N ASN A 12 4.91 -7.84 1.90
CA ASN A 12 4.86 -6.40 1.75
C ASN A 12 3.41 -5.91 1.81
N MET A 13 3.25 -4.64 2.19
CA MET A 13 1.94 -4.01 2.32
C MET A 13 2.02 -2.55 1.89
N ILE A 14 0.98 -2.09 1.20
CA ILE A 14 0.67 -0.66 1.05
C ILE A 14 -0.56 -0.34 1.88
N SER A 15 -0.56 0.81 2.57
CA SER A 15 -1.68 1.23 3.40
C SER A 15 -1.92 2.74 3.34
N ALA A 16 -3.15 3.14 3.64
CA ALA A 16 -3.60 4.51 3.73
C ALA A 16 -4.55 4.65 4.91
N ILE A 17 -4.33 5.65 5.77
CA ILE A 17 -5.21 5.98 6.89
C ILE A 17 -5.67 7.44 6.79
N SER A 18 -6.96 7.69 7.00
CA SER A 18 -7.52 9.04 7.06
C SER A 18 -7.55 9.60 8.48
N ASN A 19 -7.68 10.92 8.64
CA ASN A 19 -7.89 11.57 9.94
C ASN A 19 -9.20 11.17 10.65
N LYS A 20 -10.11 10.50 9.95
CA LYS A 20 -11.34 9.92 10.50
C LYS A 20 -11.19 8.44 10.86
N GLY A 21 -9.99 7.87 10.74
CA GLY A 21 -9.70 6.48 11.07
C GLY A 21 -10.04 5.45 9.98
N HIS A 22 -10.47 5.86 8.79
CA HIS A 22 -10.63 4.91 7.68
C HIS A 22 -9.27 4.38 7.24
N LEU A 23 -9.11 3.05 7.27
CA LEU A 23 -7.92 2.33 6.85
C LEU A 23 -8.22 1.52 5.59
N GLN A 24 -7.37 1.66 4.57
CA GLN A 24 -7.35 0.78 3.40
C GLN A 24 -5.93 0.25 3.23
N PHE A 25 -5.81 -1.04 2.91
CA PHE A 25 -4.52 -1.67 2.70
C PHE A 25 -4.61 -2.78 1.65
N MET A 26 -3.47 -3.12 1.07
CA MET A 26 -3.28 -4.27 0.20
C MET A 26 -2.00 -5.00 0.56
N LEU A 27 -2.07 -6.33 0.59
CA LEU A 27 -0.90 -7.20 0.66
C LEU A 27 -0.33 -7.37 -0.75
N ILE A 28 0.98 -7.22 -0.88
CA ILE A 28 1.66 -7.18 -2.17
C ILE A 28 2.97 -7.96 -2.09
N GLU A 29 3.45 -8.45 -3.22
CA GLU A 29 4.78 -9.07 -3.29
C GLU A 29 5.87 -7.99 -3.39
N LYS A 30 5.67 -6.97 -4.24
CA LYS A 30 6.60 -5.87 -4.43
C LYS A 30 5.85 -4.57 -4.70
N PHE A 31 6.37 -3.45 -4.20
CA PHE A 31 5.83 -2.13 -4.46
C PHE A 31 6.43 -1.52 -5.74
N ASN A 32 5.57 -1.10 -6.67
CA ASN A 32 5.93 -0.42 -7.93
C ASN A 32 4.79 0.52 -8.37
N GLY A 33 4.99 1.22 -9.49
CA GLY A 33 4.00 2.19 -10.02
C GLY A 33 2.65 1.56 -10.36
N ASP A 34 2.63 0.37 -10.97
CA ASP A 34 1.40 -0.33 -11.34
C ASP A 34 0.57 -0.70 -10.11
N VAL A 35 1.22 -1.28 -9.09
CA VAL A 35 0.61 -1.63 -7.81
C VAL A 35 0.10 -0.37 -7.10
N PHE A 36 0.84 0.73 -7.18
CA PHE A 36 0.39 2.01 -6.63
C PHE A 36 -0.88 2.53 -7.33
N ILE A 37 -0.92 2.48 -8.66
CA ILE A 37 -2.09 2.90 -9.45
C ILE A 37 -3.31 2.01 -9.13
N ASP A 38 -3.15 0.68 -9.07
CA ASP A 38 -4.24 -0.23 -8.70
C ASP A 38 -4.76 0.06 -7.28
N PHE A 39 -3.86 0.31 -6.33
CA PHE A 39 -4.24 0.73 -4.98
C PHE A 39 -5.11 2.00 -5.01
N LEU A 40 -4.68 3.05 -5.72
CA LEU A 40 -5.44 4.30 -5.85
C LEU A 40 -6.80 4.09 -6.54
N GLN A 41 -6.87 3.28 -7.60
CA GLN A 41 -8.13 2.97 -8.29
C GLN A 41 -9.13 2.28 -7.36
N ARG A 42 -8.66 1.36 -6.52
CA ARG A 42 -9.50 0.72 -5.50
C ARG A 42 -9.96 1.71 -4.45
N MET A 43 -9.07 2.59 -3.96
CA MET A 43 -9.46 3.64 -3.03
C MET A 43 -10.59 4.52 -3.59
N ILE A 44 -10.45 4.96 -4.85
CA ILE A 44 -11.46 5.77 -5.54
C ILE A 44 -12.79 5.00 -5.66
N ARG A 45 -12.74 3.72 -6.05
CA ARG A 45 -13.94 2.88 -6.19
C ARG A 45 -14.77 2.80 -4.91
N TYR A 46 -14.13 2.79 -3.74
CA TYR A 46 -14.80 2.67 -2.45
C TYR A 46 -15.07 4.03 -1.77
N SER A 47 -14.69 5.14 -2.39
CA SER A 47 -14.93 6.47 -1.83
C SER A 47 -16.15 7.13 -2.45
N LYS A 48 -17.00 7.71 -1.59
CA LYS A 48 -18.15 8.54 -1.98
C LYS A 48 -17.77 10.02 -2.19
N GLN A 49 -16.53 10.39 -1.88
CA GLN A 49 -16.04 11.77 -1.89
C GLN A 49 -14.65 11.85 -2.54
N LYS A 50 -14.23 13.05 -2.93
CA LYS A 50 -12.89 13.29 -3.46
C LYS A 50 -11.84 12.94 -2.39
N ILE A 51 -10.84 12.16 -2.79
CA ILE A 51 -9.73 11.75 -1.92
C ILE A 51 -8.55 12.69 -2.17
N PHE A 52 -7.96 13.22 -1.10
CA PHE A 52 -6.65 13.84 -1.13
C PHE A 52 -5.68 12.87 -0.46
N TYR A 53 -4.63 12.50 -1.18
CA TYR A 53 -3.66 11.53 -0.72
C TYR A 53 -2.28 12.18 -0.57
N VAL A 54 -1.64 11.93 0.56
CA VAL A 54 -0.30 12.45 0.89
C VAL A 54 0.65 11.28 0.90
N THR A 55 1.66 11.32 0.03
CA THR A 55 2.68 10.27 -0.13
C THR A 55 4.04 10.78 0.31
N ASP A 56 4.95 9.84 0.53
CA ASP A 56 6.38 10.17 0.63
C ASP A 56 7.02 10.34 -0.77
N GLY A 57 8.35 10.44 -0.81
CA GLY A 57 9.14 10.63 -2.01
C GLY A 57 9.45 9.37 -2.82
N HIS A 58 8.84 8.21 -2.51
CA HIS A 58 9.15 6.93 -3.15
C HIS A 58 8.95 7.00 -4.68
N PRO A 59 9.88 6.46 -5.49
CA PRO A 59 9.83 6.59 -6.96
C PRO A 59 8.53 6.10 -7.59
N ALA A 60 7.92 5.04 -7.02
CA ALA A 60 6.64 4.51 -7.47
C ALA A 60 5.49 5.55 -7.47
N HIS A 61 5.57 6.60 -6.64
CA HIS A 61 4.58 7.68 -6.62
C HIS A 61 4.74 8.69 -7.77
N LYS A 62 5.91 8.69 -8.42
CA LYS A 62 6.26 9.61 -9.51
C LYS A 62 6.22 8.95 -10.89
N THR A 63 5.84 7.67 -10.95
CA THR A 63 5.77 6.92 -12.20
C THR A 63 4.71 7.52 -13.10
N LYS A 64 5.10 7.87 -14.32
CA LYS A 64 4.22 8.21 -15.44
C LYS A 64 4.17 6.98 -16.34
N ASN A 65 3.29 6.03 -16.05
CA ASN A 65 2.96 5.06 -17.08
C ASN A 65 2.30 5.78 -18.26
#